data_AF-A0A953IN11-F1
#
_entry.id   AF-A0A953IN11-F1
#
_cell.length_a   1.000
_cell.length_b   1.000
_cell.length_c   1.000
_cell.angle_alpha   90.00
_cell.angle_beta   90.00
_cell.angle_gamma   90.00
#
_symmetry.space_group_name_H-M   'P 1'
#
loop_
_entity.id
_entity.type
_entity.pdbx_description
1 polymer ?
#
loop_
_entity_poly.entity_id
_entity_poly.type
_entity_poly.pdbx_seq_one_letter_code
_entity_poly.pdbx_strand_id
1 'polypeptide(L)'
;MPRFASWLGLSGLIIVLDQLTKFWVVSALRLGQSIELTSFLNLVFVYNPGAAFSFLSDAGGWQRWFFVVLAIAVSGWLTFL
;
A
#
# COMPACT_ATOMS: atom_id res chain seq x y z
N MET A 1 25.44 -5.85 11.93
CA MET A 1 24.43 -5.58 10.90
C MET A 1 23.37 -6.65 10.97
N PRO A 2 22.06 -6.33 10.97
CA PRO A 2 21.02 -7.35 10.94
C PRO A 2 21.26 -8.26 9.74
N ARG A 3 21.04 -9.57 9.92
CA ARG A 3 21.18 -10.52 8.81
C ARG A 3 20.12 -10.19 7.77
N PHE A 4 20.45 -10.35 6.50
CA PHE A 4 19.53 -10.17 5.37
C PHE A 4 18.15 -10.85 5.60
N ALA A 5 18.15 -12.07 6.15
CA ALA A 5 16.94 -12.79 6.53
C ALA A 5 16.04 -12.07 7.55
N SER A 6 16.62 -11.30 8.47
CA SER A 6 15.85 -10.49 9.43
C SER A 6 15.09 -9.36 8.73
N TRP A 7 15.68 -8.75 7.70
CA TRP A 7 15.00 -7.74 6.89
C TRP A 7 13.89 -8.33 6.03
N LEU A 8 14.11 -9.51 5.44
CA LEU A 8 13.04 -10.23 4.74
C LEU A 8 11.88 -10.60 5.67
N GLY A 9 12.19 -11.07 6.89
CA GLY A 9 11.19 -11.35 7.92
C GLY A 9 10.39 -10.10 8.31
N LEU A 10 11.05 -8.96 8.49
CA LEU A 10 10.39 -7.69 8.77
C LEU A 10 9.47 -7.26 7.61
N SER A 11 9.96 -7.33 6.37
CA SER A 11 9.15 -7.02 5.18
C SER A 11 7.92 -7.93 5.07
N GLY A 12 8.07 -9.23 5.34
CA GLY A 12 6.96 -10.17 5.39
C GLY A 12 5.91 -9.80 6.45
N LEU A 13 6.36 -9.44 7.66
CA LEU A 13 5.48 -8.97 8.72
C LEU A 13 4.72 -7.70 8.32
N ILE A 14 5.40 -6.73 7.70
CA ILE A 14 4.78 -5.49 7.22
C ILE A 14 3.70 -5.79 6.18
N ILE A 15 3.94 -6.70 5.23
CA ILE A 15 2.95 -7.11 4.22
C ILE A 15 1.72 -7.73 4.90
N VAL A 16 1.92 -8.61 5.88
CA VAL A 16 0.80 -9.23 6.62
C VAL A 16 -0.03 -8.17 7.34
N LEU A 17 0.62 -7.26 8.07
CA LEU A 17 -0.07 -6.19 8.80
C LEU A 17 -0.82 -5.23 7.86
N ASP A 18 -0.24 -4.89 6.71
CA ASP A 18 -0.89 -4.08 5.68
C ASP A 18 -2.18 -4.74 5.17
N GLN A 19 -2.12 -6.02 4.82
CA GLN A 19 -3.28 -6.75 4.30
C GLN A 19 -4.37 -6.96 5.36
N LEU A 20 -4.00 -7.29 6.60
CA LEU A 20 -4.96 -7.42 7.69
C LEU A 20 -5.66 -6.09 7.98
N THR A 21 -4.93 -4.98 7.97
CA THR A 21 -5.50 -3.65 8.19
C THR A 21 -6.47 -3.27 7.07
N LYS A 22 -6.12 -3.51 5.81
CA LYS A 22 -7.01 -3.28 4.65
C LYS A 22 -8.25 -4.16 4.71
N PHE A 23 -8.09 -5.43 5.07
CA PHE A 23 -9.20 -6.36 5.22
C PHE A 23 -10.18 -5.89 6.30
N TRP A 24 -9.67 -5.45 7.45
CA TRP A 24 -10.48 -4.86 8.52
C TRP A 24 -11.23 -3.61 8.05
N VAL A 25 -10.54 -2.67 7.38
CA VAL A 25 -11.15 -1.44 6.84
C VAL A 25 -12.31 -1.78 5.89
N VAL A 26 -12.09 -2.66 4.91
CA VAL A 26 -13.12 -3.04 3.93
C VAL A 26 -14.31 -3.74 4.59
N SER A 27 -14.08 -4.46 5.69
CA SER A 27 -15.12 -5.19 6.41
C SER A 27 -15.92 -4.31 7.38
N ALA A 28 -15.31 -3.24 7.90
CA ALA A 28 -15.89 -2.42 8.97
C ALA A 28 -16.38 -1.04 8.49
N LEU A 29 -15.86 -0.52 7.39
CA LEU A 29 -16.14 0.83 6.88
C LEU A 29 -16.86 0.79 5.54
N ARG A 30 -17.72 1.78 5.30
CA ARG A 30 -18.27 2.05 3.97
C ARG A 30 -17.28 2.88 3.15
N LEU A 31 -17.28 2.72 1.84
CA LEU A 31 -16.44 3.53 0.95
C LEU A 31 -16.75 5.03 1.16
N GLY A 32 -15.71 5.83 1.36
CA GLY A 32 -15.80 7.26 1.68
C GLY A 32 -16.07 7.58 3.15
N GLN A 33 -16.29 6.58 4.01
CA GLN A 33 -16.45 6.80 5.45
C GLN A 33 -15.13 7.27 6.08
N SER A 34 -15.23 8.28 6.95
CA SER A 34 -14.13 8.84 7.73
C SER A 34 -14.37 8.63 9.23
N ILE A 35 -13.37 8.14 9.95
CA ILE A 35 -13.33 8.08 11.42
C ILE A 35 -12.23 9.02 11.90
N GLU A 36 -12.59 10.01 12.72
CA GLU A 36 -11.61 10.84 13.42
C GLU A 36 -10.96 10.02 14.54
N LEU A 37 -9.63 9.87 14.49
CA LEU A 37 -8.85 9.19 15.51
C LEU A 37 -8.24 10.19 16.50
N THR A 38 -7.75 11.31 15.97
CA THR A 38 -7.24 12.46 16.74
C THR A 38 -7.59 13.74 15.99
N SER A 39 -7.36 14.90 16.62
CA SER A 39 -7.63 16.22 16.03
C SER A 39 -6.87 16.53 14.72
N PHE A 40 -5.89 15.70 14.34
CA PHE A 40 -5.12 15.85 13.10
C PHE A 40 -5.09 14.59 12.23
N LEU A 41 -5.74 13.49 12.64
CA LEU A 41 -5.69 12.20 11.95
C LEU A 41 -7.09 11.61 11.78
N ASN A 42 -7.44 11.37 10.52
CA ASN A 42 -8.64 10.63 10.14
C ASN A 42 -8.26 9.31 9.47
N LEU A 43 -8.97 8.25 9.81
CA LEU A 43 -8.98 7.00 9.05
C LEU A 43 -10.10 7.07 8.01
N VAL A 44 -9.73 7.06 6.72
CA VAL A 44 -10.67 7.17 5.60
C VAL A 44 -10.57 5.94 4.72
N PHE A 45 -11.71 5.32 4.42
CA PHE A 45 -11.74 4.24 3.43
C PHE A 45 -11.89 4.82 2.01
N VAL A 46 -10.83 4.74 1.22
CA VAL A 46 -10.81 5.15 -0.19
C VAL A 46 -10.04 4.13 -1.05
N TYR A 47 -10.51 3.89 -2.27
CA TYR A 47 -9.75 3.15 -3.27
C TYR A 47 -8.84 4.10 -4.05
N ASN A 48 -7.56 3.76 -4.17
CA ASN A 48 -6.63 4.47 -5.03
C ASN A 48 -6.44 3.70 -6.35
N PRO A 49 -7.05 4.11 -7.47
CA PRO A 49 -6.92 3.44 -8.77
C PRO A 49 -5.52 3.62 -9.39
N GLY A 50 -4.67 4.44 -8.80
CA GLY A 50 -3.32 4.72 -9.27
C GLY A 50 -3.24 6.09 -9.91
N ALA A 51 -2.89 7.08 -9.09
CA ALA A 51 -1.91 8.12 -9.37
C ALA A 51 -1.74 8.95 -8.11
N ALA A 52 -0.51 9.18 -7.67
CA ALA A 52 -0.29 10.25 -6.71
C ALA A 52 -0.86 11.56 -7.30
N PHE A 53 -1.71 12.25 -6.54
CA PHE A 53 -2.35 13.52 -6.93
C PHE A 53 -3.33 13.47 -8.11
N SER A 54 -3.94 12.32 -8.41
CA SER A 54 -4.86 12.16 -9.55
C SER A 54 -4.21 12.47 -10.92
N PHE A 55 -2.88 12.60 -11.00
CA PHE A 55 -2.17 12.95 -12.23
C PHE A 55 -2.45 11.97 -13.39
N LEU A 56 -2.68 10.70 -13.08
CA LEU A 56 -3.02 9.63 -14.03
C LEU A 56 -4.41 9.03 -13.77
N SER A 57 -5.28 9.67 -12.98
CA SER A 57 -6.59 9.08 -12.66
C SER A 57 -7.42 8.80 -13.91
N ASP A 58 -7.27 9.64 -14.95
CA ASP A 58 -8.00 9.52 -16.22
C ASP A 58 -7.18 8.79 -17.31
N ALA A 59 -6.01 8.26 -16.99
CA ALA A 59 -5.08 7.68 -17.96
C ALA A 59 -5.44 6.24 -18.40
N GLY A 60 -6.69 5.79 -18.25
CA GLY A 60 -7.13 4.48 -18.75
C GLY A 60 -6.58 3.25 -18.00
N GLY A 61 -5.98 3.44 -16.82
CA GLY A 61 -5.68 2.36 -15.87
C GLY A 61 -4.39 1.57 -16.12
N TRP A 62 -3.61 1.87 -17.18
CA TRP A 62 -2.32 1.22 -17.43
C TRP A 62 -1.32 1.43 -16.29
N GLN A 63 -1.45 2.56 -15.58
CA GLN A 63 -0.56 2.92 -14.50
C GLN A 63 -0.56 1.89 -13.35
N ARG A 64 -1.67 1.17 -13.15
CA ARG A 64 -1.74 0.04 -12.22
C ARG A 64 -0.69 -1.01 -12.54
N TRP A 65 -0.64 -1.46 -13.80
CA TRP A 65 0.28 -2.49 -14.23
C TRP A 65 1.72 -1.98 -14.26
N PHE A 66 1.93 -0.73 -14.68
CA PHE A 66 3.24 -0.08 -14.61
C PHE A 66 3.80 -0.07 -13.17
N PHE A 67 3.01 0.36 -12.19
CA PHE A 67 3.45 0.40 -10.79
C PHE A 67 3.67 -0.98 -10.19
N VAL A 68 2.90 -2.00 -10.59
CA VAL A 68 3.15 -3.40 -10.18
C VAL A 68 4.51 -3.88 -10.70
N VAL A 69 4.79 -3.68 -11.98
CA VAL A 69 6.08 -4.08 -12.59
C VAL A 69 7.24 -3.33 -11.94
N LEU A 70 7.09 -2.02 -11.74
CA LEU A 70 8.10 -1.19 -11.08
C LEU A 70 8.37 -1.66 -9.64
N ALA A 71 7.32 -1.97 -8.87
CA ALA A 71 7.46 -2.47 -7.51
C ALA A 71 8.23 -3.79 -7.46
N ILE A 72 7.88 -4.75 -8.33
CA ILE A 72 8.59 -6.04 -8.43
C ILE A 72 10.07 -5.82 -8.79
N ALA A 73 10.36 -4.97 -9.77
CA ALA A 73 11.73 -4.69 -10.21
C ALA A 73 12.58 -4.09 -9.08
N VAL A 74 12.05 -3.09 -8.36
CA VAL A 74 12.75 -2.44 -7.24
C VAL A 74 12.90 -3.41 -6.06
N SER A 75 11.87 -4.17 -5.71
CA SER A 75 11.96 -5.18 -4.64
C SER A 75 13.01 -6.25 -4.96
N GLY A 76 13.08 -6.71 -6.22
CA GLY A 76 14.12 -7.61 -6.69
C GLY A 76 15.50 -6.98 -6.52
N TRP A 77 15.71 -5.79 -7.08
CA TRP A 77 16.96 -5.04 -6.97
C TRP A 77 17.45 -4.89 -5.52
N LEU A 78 16.58 -4.49 -4.60
CA LEU A 78 16.90 -4.35 -3.18
C LEU A 78 17.22 -5.68 -2.47
N THR A 79 16.73 -6.80 -3.01
CA THR A 79 16.96 -8.15 -2.47
C THR A 79 18.28 -8.74 -3.00
N PHE A 80 18.75 -8.31 -4.18
CA PHE A 80 20.00 -8.78 -4.79
C PHE A 80 21.23 -7.92 -4.47
N LEU A 81 21.04 -6.72 -3.92
CA LEU A 81 22.09 -5.88 -3.33
C LEU A 81 22.42 -6.32 -1.89
#